data_AF-A0A7V1Y510-F1
#
_entry.id   AF-A0A7V1Y510-F1
#
_cell.length_a   1.000
_cell.length_b   1.000
_cell.length_c   1.000
_cell.angle_alpha   90.00
_cell.angle_beta   90.00
_cell.angle_gamma   90.00
#
_symmetry.space_group_name_H-M   'P 1'
#
loop_
_entity.id
_entity.type
_entity.pdbx_description
1 polymer ?
#
loop_
_entity_poly.entity_id
_entity_poly.type
_entity_poly.pdbx_seq_one_letter_code
_entity_poly.pdbx_strand_id
1 'polypeptide(L)' 'MNLTVTFRGGTKFHVTSGAHMAVADQPVEDGGIDAGTSPVDLFASSLASCTALGSRFTRNG' A
#
# COMPACT_ATOMS: atom_id res chain seq x y z
N MET A 1 -9.67 3.67 12.97
CA MET A 1 -9.18 3.49 11.58
C MET A 1 -9.97 2.35 10.96
N ASN A 2 -10.77 2.61 9.92
CA ASN A 2 -11.48 1.55 9.19
C ASN A 2 -10.71 1.32 7.88
N LEU A 3 -10.26 0.08 7.69
CA LEU A 3 -9.56 -0.35 6.49
C LEU A 3 -10.36 -1.50 5.89
N THR A 4 -10.76 -1.36 4.64
CA THR A 4 -11.46 -2.40 3.89
C THR A 4 -10.61 -2.81 2.70
N VAL A 5 -10.42 -4.12 2.53
CA VAL A 5 -9.72 -4.69 1.38
C VAL A 5 -10.74 -5.45 0.55
N THR A 6 -10.88 -5.10 -0.73
CA THR A 6 -11.83 -5.72 -1.66
C THR A 6 -11.07 -6.36 -2.80
N PHE A 7 -11.29 -7.66 -3.01
CA PHE A 7 -10.75 -8.40 -4.15
C PHE A 7 -11.39 -7.93 -5.47
N ARG A 8 -10.59 -7.78 -6.53
CA ARG A 8 -11.03 -7.31 -7.85
C ARG A 8 -10.64 -8.24 -9.01
N GLY A 9 -10.25 -9.47 -8.72
CA GLY A 9 -9.84 -10.46 -9.72
C GLY A 9 -8.33 -10.54 -9.93
N GLY A 10 -7.83 -11.73 -10.30
CA GLY A 10 -6.39 -11.97 -10.47
C GLY A 10 -5.64 -11.81 -9.15
N THR A 11 -4.62 -10.95 -9.13
CA THR A 11 -3.88 -10.57 -7.92
C THR A 11 -4.17 -9.13 -7.48
N LYS A 12 -5.28 -8.55 -7.95
CA LYS A 12 -5.66 -7.15 -7.72
C LYS A 12 -6.63 -6.96 -6.56
N PHE A 13 -6.34 -5.95 -5.74
CA PHE A 13 -7.13 -5.56 -4.58
C PHE A 13 -7.31 -4.04 -4.53
N HIS A 14 -8.48 -3.60 -4.07
CA HIS A 14 -8.70 -2.22 -3.66
C HIS A 14 -8.56 -2.14 -2.14
N VAL A 15 -7.71 -1.24 -1.65
CA VAL A 15 -7.50 -0.96 -0.24
C VAL A 15 -8.07 0.42 0.05
N THR A 16 -9.16 0.48 0.81
CA THR A 16 -9.86 1.73 1.12
C THR A 16 -9.66 2.10 2.59
N SER A 17 -9.29 3.35 2.84
CA SER A 17 -9.21 3.94 4.18
C SER A 17 -9.83 5.33 4.19
N GLY A 18 -10.99 5.48 4.82
CA GLY A 18 -11.77 6.72 4.77
C GLY A 18 -12.13 7.09 3.33
N ALA A 19 -11.71 8.28 2.89
CA ALA A 19 -11.91 8.77 1.52
C ALA A 19 -10.81 8.35 0.53
N HIS A 20 -9.77 7.64 1.00
CA HIS A 20 -8.62 7.27 0.18
C HIS A 20 -8.72 5.82 -0.28
N MET A 21 -8.27 5.58 -1.51
CA MET A 21 -8.18 4.23 -2.10
C MET A 21 -6.80 4.05 -2.72
N ALA A 22 -6.17 2.92 -2.41
CA ALA A 22 -4.99 2.41 -3.11
C ALA A 22 -5.37 1.14 -3.88
N VAL A 23 -4.69 0.90 -5.00
CA VAL A 23 -4.77 -0.37 -5.74
C VAL A 23 -3.49 -1.16 -5.43
N ALA A 24 -3.66 -2.39 -4.98
CA ALA A 24 -2.58 -3.34 -4.82
C ALA A 24 -2.69 -4.40 -5.92
N ASP A 25 -1.69 -4.54 -6.77
CA ASP A 25 -1.68 -5.54 -7.84
C ASP A 25 -0.25 -6.01 -8.09
N GLN A 26 -0.07 -7.29 -8.40
CA GLN A 26 1.29 -7.78 -8.69
C GLN A 26 1.73 -7.36 -10.11
N PRO A 27 3.05 -7.31 -10.36
CA PRO A 27 3.59 -7.18 -11.71
C PRO A 27 3.08 -8.29 -12.65
N VAL A 28 3.21 -8.06 -13.95
CA VAL A 28 2.76 -9.02 -14.98
C VAL A 28 3.52 -10.34 -14.89
N GLU A 29 4.83 -10.28 -14.64
CA GLU A 29 5.70 -11.44 -14.46
C GLU A 29 5.31 -12.33 -13.27
N ASP A 30 4.62 -11.77 -12.28
CA ASP A 30 4.14 -12.45 -11.07
C ASP A 30 2.64 -12.78 -11.15
N GLY A 31 2.04 -12.71 -12.35
CA GLY A 31 0.67 -13.11 -12.62
C GLY A 31 -0.40 -12.06 -12.31
N GLY A 32 0.00 -10.80 -12.07
CA GLY A 32 -0.91 -9.67 -12.02
C GLY A 32 -1.05 -8.96 -13.37
N ILE A 33 -1.64 -7.76 -13.34
CA ILE A 33 -1.78 -6.91 -14.53
C ILE A 33 -1.13 -5.54 -14.34
N ASP A 34 -0.31 -5.39 -13.29
CA ASP A 34 0.40 -4.15 -12.97
C ASP A 34 -0.54 -2.92 -12.87
N ALA A 35 -1.74 -3.11 -12.32
CA ALA A 35 -2.74 -2.03 -12.18
C ALA A 35 -2.49 -1.10 -10.99
N GLY A 36 -1.45 -1.35 -10.20
CA GLY A 36 -1.10 -0.60 -9.00
C GLY A 36 0.18 -1.13 -8.38
N THR A 37 0.58 -0.55 -7.26
CA THR A 37 1.77 -0.97 -6.54
C THR A 37 1.63 -2.41 -6.04
N SER A 38 2.70 -3.21 -6.12
CA SER A 38 2.71 -4.55 -5.52
C SER A 38 2.27 -4.50 -4.06
N PRO A 39 1.48 -5.48 -3.57
CA PRO A 39 1.19 -5.61 -2.15
C PRO A 39 2.44 -5.55 -1.25
N VAL A 40 3.57 -6.10 -1.71
CA VAL A 40 4.83 -6.12 -0.96
C VAL A 40 5.44 -4.72 -0.88
N ASP A 41 5.44 -3.98 -1.99
CA ASP A 41 5.94 -2.60 -2.03
C ASP A 41 5.04 -1.64 -1.25
N LEU A 42 3.72 -1.84 -1.27
CA LEU A 42 2.78 -1.10 -0.41
C LEU A 42 3.07 -1.34 1.08
N PHE A 43 3.40 -2.58 1.45
CA PHE A 43 3.79 -2.88 2.82
C PHE A 43 5.12 -2.21 3.19
N ALA A 44 6.15 -2.34 2.34
CA ALA A 44 7.45 -1.72 2.57
C ALA A 44 7.35 -0.19 2.68
N SER A 45 6.57 0.46 1.82
CA SER A 45 6.35 1.91 1.84
C SER A 45 5.63 2.38 3.12
N SER A 46 4.69 1.60 3.65
CA SER A 46 4.04 1.87 4.94
C SER A 46 5.07 1.88 6.08
N LEU A 47 5.93 0.86 6.16
CA LEU A 47 7.00 0.78 7.17
C LEU A 47 8.01 1.94 7.06
N ALA A 48 8.44 2.24 5.83
CA ALA A 48 9.33 3.36 5.55
C ALA A 48 8.72 4.69 5.98
N SER A 49 7.43 4.91 5.70
CA SER A 49 6.71 6.12 6.09
C SER A 49 6.61 6.28 7.60
N CYS A 50 6.29 5.21 8.35
CA CYS A 50 6.29 5.22 9.80
C CYS A 50 7.66 5.57 10.39
N THR A 51 8.73 5.01 9.83
CA THR A 51 10.11 5.27 10.26
C THR A 51 10.53 6.72 9.95
N ALA A 52 10.16 7.23 8.78
CA ALA A 52 10.40 8.61 8.39
C ALA A 52 9.66 9.61 9.29
N LEU A 53 8.41 9.31 9.69
CA LEU A 53 7.65 10.14 10.62
C LEU A 53 8.32 10.19 12.00
N GLY A 54 8.73 9.04 12.54
CA GLY A 54 9.43 8.96 13.83
C GLY A 54 10.77 9.70 13.82
N SER A 55 11.56 9.58 12.74
CA SER A 55 12.83 10.30 12.61
C SER A 55 12.67 11.80 12.33
N ARG A 56 11.58 12.24 11.71
CA ARG A 56 11.22 13.67 11.65
C ARG A 56 10.91 14.24 13.02
N PHE A 57 10.31 13.45 13.91
CA PHE A 57 10.01 13.87 15.27
C PHE A 57 11.28 14.14 16.09
N THR A 58 12.31 13.30 15.97
CA THR A 58 13.57 13.46 16.71
C THR A 58 14.50 14.56 16.18
N ARG A 59 14.32 15.02 14.93
CA ARG A 59 15.11 16.14 14.37
C ARG A 59 14.52 17.53 14.67
N ASN A 60 13.26 17.61 15.09
CA ASN A 60 12.55 18.86 15.39
C ASN A 60 12.22 19.03 16.88
N GLY A 61 12.79 18.19 17.76
CA GLY A 61 12.63 18.24 19.21
C GLY A 61 13.88 18.73 19.91
#